data_AF-A0A2V8SQ58-F1
#
_entry.id   AF-A0A2V8SQ58-F1
#
_cell.length_a   1.000
_cell.length_b   1.000
_cell.length_c   1.000
_cell.angle_alpha   90.00
_cell.angle_beta   90.00
_cell.angle_gamma   90.00
#
_symmetry.space_group_name_H-M   'P 1'
#
loop_
_entity.id
_entity.type
_entity.pdbx_description
1 polymer ?
#
loop_
_entity_poly.entity_id
_entity_poly.type
_entity_poly.pdbx_seq_one_letter_code
_entity_poly.pdbx_strand_id
1 'polypeptide(L)'
;MNAINRYRYVWILVLLLTFCSIVFSQDRIDVSNTQEILVTSVMKSERFGNQQKGDEALLIRDKAEVQRFVALFNNNLQAKVHACGYNWRLTFYRSAGAPPTEVYFNENCEEFERNTGPICELVQKTFKQTVTKPNAFLTNLKIDVTAAPDVARDDLSSKGHLRVLSLRHVQRLPYVELLASSTSPIPKDKSLWNAEKAKTVLVADQILVNDIARVRSKYHVVDIDEIRHSKSISVVDKIFEERRVALYFDVGTDIGSVGKSLNLSKVGSTVVPDAYEIQILTAARVTEPEKQELMKKFSFVKSVEPY
;
A
#
# COMPACT_ATOMS: atom_id res chain seq x y z
N MET A 1 -42.37 -19.76 -5.77
CA MET A 1 -41.00 -19.91 -5.22
C MET A 1 -40.07 -20.30 -6.36
N ASN A 2 -39.00 -19.61 -6.78
CA ASN A 2 -38.43 -18.29 -6.46
C ASN A 2 -37.57 -17.86 -7.67
N ALA A 3 -38.15 -17.11 -8.61
CA ALA A 3 -37.38 -16.43 -9.67
C ALA A 3 -36.53 -15.27 -9.09
N ILE A 4 -36.96 -14.71 -7.95
CA ILE A 4 -36.32 -13.60 -7.23
C ILE A 4 -34.94 -14.00 -6.66
N ASN A 5 -34.71 -15.27 -6.34
CA ASN A 5 -33.40 -15.72 -5.84
C ASN A 5 -32.33 -15.79 -6.94
N ARG A 6 -32.68 -16.05 -8.21
CA ARG A 6 -31.68 -16.13 -9.29
C ARG A 6 -31.07 -14.78 -9.64
N TYR A 7 -31.84 -13.70 -9.55
CA TYR A 7 -31.32 -12.35 -9.84
C TYR A 7 -30.35 -11.85 -8.78
N ARG A 8 -30.54 -12.17 -7.50
CA ARG A 8 -29.61 -11.77 -6.43
C ARG A 8 -28.20 -12.37 -6.60
N TYR A 9 -28.10 -13.63 -7.02
CA TYR A 9 -26.80 -14.26 -7.29
C TYR A 9 -26.11 -13.69 -8.52
N VAL A 10 -26.86 -13.29 -9.56
CA VAL A 10 -26.28 -12.69 -10.77
C VAL A 10 -25.69 -11.31 -10.47
N TRP A 11 -26.37 -10.47 -9.68
CA TRP A 11 -25.83 -9.17 -9.30
C TRP A 11 -24.61 -9.27 -8.37
N ILE A 12 -24.60 -10.24 -7.45
CA ILE A 12 -23.43 -10.52 -6.59
C ILE A 12 -22.26 -11.06 -7.42
N LEU A 13 -22.50 -11.95 -8.39
CA LEU A 13 -21.47 -12.48 -9.28
C LEU A 13 -20.93 -11.40 -10.22
N VAL A 14 -21.79 -10.50 -10.73
CA VAL A 14 -21.37 -9.36 -11.54
C VAL A 14 -20.53 -8.40 -10.70
N LEU A 15 -20.93 -8.03 -9.47
CA LEU A 15 -20.11 -7.20 -8.57
C LEU A 15 -18.78 -7.86 -8.20
N LEU A 16 -18.77 -9.17 -7.93
CA LEU A 16 -17.55 -9.94 -7.68
C LEU A 16 -16.66 -10.04 -8.93
N LEU A 17 -17.23 -10.10 -10.13
CA LEU A 17 -16.47 -10.13 -11.38
C LEU A 17 -15.93 -8.75 -11.76
N THR A 18 -16.65 -7.64 -11.51
CA THR A 18 -16.09 -6.30 -11.64
C THR A 18 -15.01 -6.04 -10.58
N PHE A 19 -15.16 -6.52 -9.34
CA PHE A 19 -14.11 -6.45 -8.32
C PHE A 19 -12.92 -7.35 -8.65
N CYS A 20 -13.11 -8.59 -9.10
CA CYS A 20 -12.02 -9.47 -9.54
C CYS A 20 -11.26 -8.92 -10.76
N SER A 21 -11.95 -8.21 -11.66
CA SER A 21 -11.30 -7.59 -12.82
C SER A 21 -10.47 -6.35 -12.45
N ILE A 22 -10.74 -5.73 -11.29
CA ILE A 22 -9.95 -4.61 -10.75
C ILE A 22 -8.71 -5.13 -9.98
N VAL A 23 -8.67 -6.41 -9.60
CA VAL A 23 -7.65 -6.95 -8.67
C VAL A 23 -6.43 -7.61 -9.34
N PHE A 24 -6.40 -7.85 -10.66
CA PHE A 24 -5.22 -8.50 -11.29
C PHE A 24 -4.75 -7.91 -12.63
N SER A 25 -5.11 -6.68 -12.94
CA SER A 25 -4.33 -5.90 -13.89
C SER A 25 -3.13 -5.33 -13.14
N GLN A 26 -1.99 -6.03 -13.12
CA GLN A 26 -0.74 -5.30 -12.94
C GLN A 26 -0.67 -4.33 -14.13
N ASP A 27 -0.92 -3.04 -13.85
CA ASP A 27 -0.83 -2.01 -14.85
C ASP A 27 0.53 -2.14 -15.53
N ARG A 28 0.51 -2.48 -16.83
CA ARG A 28 1.72 -2.45 -17.65
C ARG A 28 2.42 -1.12 -17.40
N ILE A 29 3.74 -1.14 -17.26
CA ILE A 29 4.49 0.11 -17.14
C ILE A 29 4.33 0.83 -18.49
N ASP A 30 3.65 1.97 -18.48
CA ASP A 30 3.44 2.75 -19.70
C ASP A 30 4.79 3.33 -20.19
N VAL A 31 5.32 2.75 -21.26
CA VAL A 31 6.58 3.13 -21.93
C VAL A 31 6.54 4.56 -22.40
N SER A 32 5.40 5.00 -22.91
CA SER A 32 5.26 6.31 -23.55
C SER A 32 5.21 7.45 -22.53
N ASN A 33 4.89 7.12 -21.28
CA ASN A 33 4.61 8.10 -20.24
C ASN A 33 5.56 8.02 -19.03
N THR A 34 6.45 7.04 -18.94
CA THR A 34 7.43 6.95 -17.84
C THR A 34 8.54 8.00 -18.02
N GLN A 35 8.67 8.91 -17.06
CA GLN A 35 9.62 10.02 -17.13
C GLN A 35 10.95 9.70 -16.47
N GLU A 36 10.91 8.97 -15.36
CA GLU A 36 12.07 8.65 -14.53
C GLU A 36 11.80 7.40 -13.68
N ILE A 37 12.88 6.79 -13.20
CA ILE A 37 12.84 5.61 -12.35
C ILE A 37 13.62 5.93 -11.07
N LEU A 38 13.02 5.62 -9.92
CA LEU A 38 13.70 5.67 -8.64
C LEU A 38 13.96 4.26 -8.13
N VAL A 39 15.23 3.94 -7.91
CA VAL A 39 15.66 2.66 -7.34
C VAL A 39 16.08 2.89 -5.89
N THR A 40 15.45 2.16 -4.97
CA THR A 40 15.66 2.31 -3.53
C THR A 40 15.87 0.95 -2.89
N SER A 41 16.70 0.92 -1.84
CA SER A 41 16.68 -0.19 -0.89
C SER A 41 15.36 -0.19 -0.13
N VAL A 42 14.82 -1.37 0.20
CA VAL A 42 13.69 -1.50 1.13
C VAL A 42 13.99 -2.43 2.30
N MET A 43 14.97 -3.33 2.14
CA MET A 43 15.51 -4.15 3.23
C MET A 43 17.01 -4.32 3.02
N LYS A 44 17.70 -4.76 4.08
CA LYS A 44 19.12 -5.10 3.99
C LYS A 44 19.33 -6.15 2.90
N SER A 45 20.16 -5.81 1.93
CA SER A 45 20.71 -6.78 0.99
C SER A 45 21.82 -7.57 1.68
N GLU A 46 21.82 -8.90 1.55
CA GLU A 46 22.95 -9.72 2.02
C GLU A 46 24.20 -9.43 1.18
N ARG A 47 23.99 -9.19 -0.12
CA ARG A 47 25.06 -8.87 -1.08
C ARG A 47 25.77 -7.54 -0.80
N PHE A 48 25.06 -6.55 -0.26
CA PHE A 48 25.58 -5.19 -0.04
C PHE A 48 25.57 -4.77 1.44
N GLY A 49 25.28 -5.67 2.37
CA GLY A 49 24.82 -5.37 3.73
C GLY A 49 25.70 -4.47 4.60
N ASN A 50 26.99 -4.31 4.30
CA ASN A 50 27.89 -3.40 5.02
C ASN A 50 28.11 -2.05 4.31
N GLN A 51 27.66 -1.91 3.06
CA GLN A 51 27.81 -0.72 2.23
C GLN A 51 26.52 0.10 2.13
N GLN A 52 25.38 -0.52 2.41
CA GLN A 52 24.04 0.07 2.33
C GLN A 52 23.63 0.66 3.68
N LYS A 53 23.23 1.94 3.70
CA LYS A 53 22.65 2.59 4.88
C LYS A 53 21.13 2.65 4.84
N GLY A 54 20.53 2.38 3.69
CA GLY A 54 19.08 2.30 3.49
C GLY A 54 18.52 3.55 2.82
N ASP A 55 19.12 4.71 3.09
CA ASP A 55 18.73 6.01 2.53
C ASP A 55 19.23 6.26 1.10
N GLU A 56 20.10 5.41 0.57
CA GLU A 56 20.62 5.55 -0.79
C GLU A 56 19.54 5.30 -1.85
N ALA A 57 19.49 6.21 -2.82
CA ALA A 57 18.65 6.06 -3.99
C ALA A 57 19.41 6.36 -5.28
N LEU A 58 18.95 5.74 -6.36
CA LEU A 58 19.38 6.05 -7.72
C LEU A 58 18.18 6.52 -8.53
N LEU A 59 18.24 7.78 -8.93
CA LEU A 59 17.27 8.41 -9.80
C LEU A 59 17.77 8.40 -11.24
N ILE A 60 17.08 7.65 -12.09
CA ILE A 60 17.38 7.48 -13.51
C ILE A 60 16.43 8.36 -14.30
N ARG A 61 16.98 9.33 -15.05
CA ARG A 61 16.24 10.25 -15.93
C ARG A 61 16.65 10.16 -17.39
N ASP A 62 17.75 9.46 -17.69
CA ASP A 62 18.18 9.23 -19.05
C ASP A 62 17.09 8.47 -19.81
N LYS A 63 16.61 9.04 -20.92
CA LYS A 63 15.45 8.50 -21.64
C LYS A 63 15.73 7.13 -22.24
N ALA A 64 16.94 6.90 -22.73
CA ALA A 64 17.31 5.61 -23.30
C ALA A 64 17.38 4.53 -22.20
N GLU A 65 17.93 4.86 -21.03
CA GLU A 65 17.97 3.96 -19.89
C GLU A 65 16.57 3.66 -19.35
N VAL A 66 15.72 4.68 -19.19
CA VAL A 66 14.30 4.50 -18.80
C VAL A 66 13.59 3.58 -19.79
N GLN A 67 13.68 3.83 -21.10
CA GLN A 67 13.05 2.99 -22.12
C GLN A 67 13.55 1.54 -22.06
N ARG A 68 14.86 1.33 -21.85
CA ARG A 68 15.45 0.00 -21.69
C ARG A 68 14.87 -0.73 -20.49
N PHE A 69 14.77 -0.07 -19.34
CA PHE A 69 14.14 -0.64 -18.15
C PHE A 69 12.68 -1.01 -18.42
N VAL A 70 11.89 -0.08 -18.96
CA VAL A 70 10.47 -0.33 -19.20
C VAL A 70 10.27 -1.50 -20.17
N ALA A 71 11.02 -1.56 -21.27
CA ALA A 71 10.92 -2.66 -22.25
C ALA A 71 11.22 -4.02 -21.62
N LEU A 72 12.26 -4.08 -20.77
CA LEU A 72 12.66 -5.31 -20.09
C LEU A 72 11.63 -5.77 -19.05
N PHE A 73 11.12 -4.86 -18.22
CA PHE A 73 10.14 -5.20 -17.18
C PHE A 73 8.75 -5.50 -17.76
N ASN A 74 8.27 -4.76 -18.78
CA ASN A 74 6.98 -5.04 -19.41
C ASN A 74 6.87 -6.45 -20.01
N ASN A 75 7.99 -7.00 -20.48
CA ASN A 75 8.04 -8.35 -21.00
C ASN A 75 7.96 -9.44 -19.90
N ASN A 76 8.03 -9.04 -18.62
CA ASN A 76 8.08 -9.93 -17.45
C ASN A 76 7.03 -9.69 -16.37
N LEU A 77 6.31 -8.56 -16.39
CA LEU A 77 5.18 -8.27 -15.49
C LEU A 77 3.99 -9.25 -15.61
N GLN A 78 4.09 -10.27 -16.46
CA GLN A 78 3.07 -11.32 -16.57
C GLN A 78 3.30 -12.50 -15.61
N ALA A 79 4.47 -12.57 -14.95
CA ALA A 79 4.83 -13.65 -14.06
C ALA A 79 4.52 -13.32 -12.59
N LYS A 80 4.01 -14.32 -11.87
CA LYS A 80 3.26 -14.19 -10.62
C LYS A 80 4.08 -13.66 -9.43
N VAL A 81 3.36 -12.95 -8.57
CA VAL A 81 3.69 -12.49 -7.21
C VAL A 81 4.40 -13.57 -6.39
N HIS A 82 5.70 -13.43 -6.15
CA HIS A 82 6.41 -14.23 -5.14
C HIS A 82 6.67 -13.37 -3.90
N ALA A 83 5.93 -13.64 -2.82
CA ALA A 83 5.96 -12.86 -1.58
C ALA A 83 7.10 -13.26 -0.63
N CYS A 84 8.34 -13.28 -1.12
CA CYS A 84 9.53 -13.49 -0.30
C CYS A 84 10.24 -12.14 -0.12
N GLY A 85 10.51 -11.73 1.12
CA GLY A 85 10.98 -10.38 1.50
C GLY A 85 11.90 -9.70 0.47
N TYR A 86 11.49 -8.54 -0.04
CA TYR A 86 12.19 -7.84 -1.10
C TYR A 86 13.32 -6.98 -0.54
N ASN A 87 14.44 -6.90 -1.24
CA ASN A 87 15.57 -6.04 -0.85
C ASN A 87 15.51 -4.68 -1.56
N TRP A 88 14.88 -4.65 -2.74
CA TRP A 88 14.90 -3.49 -3.63
C TRP A 88 13.50 -3.13 -4.13
N ARG A 89 13.30 -1.84 -4.38
CA ARG A 89 12.10 -1.28 -4.99
C ARG A 89 12.49 -0.39 -6.17
N LEU A 90 11.86 -0.63 -7.31
CA LEU A 90 11.96 0.20 -8.51
C LEU A 90 10.62 0.91 -8.70
N THR A 91 10.63 2.23 -8.67
CA THR A 91 9.43 3.06 -8.82
C THR A 91 9.48 3.81 -10.14
N PHE A 92 8.54 3.51 -11.04
CA PHE A 92 8.43 4.10 -12.37
C PHE A 92 7.44 5.27 -12.32
N TYR A 93 7.96 6.50 -12.34
CA TYR A 93 7.13 7.71 -12.28
C TYR A 93 6.66 8.11 -13.68
N ARG A 94 5.34 8.26 -13.82
CA ARG A 94 4.68 8.69 -15.07
C ARG A 94 4.53 10.21 -15.12
N SER A 95 4.47 10.80 -16.32
CA SER A 95 4.08 12.20 -16.46
C SER A 95 2.61 12.39 -16.06
N ALA A 96 2.35 13.52 -15.38
CA ALA A 96 1.03 14.05 -15.04
C ALA A 96 0.11 13.11 -14.22
N GLY A 97 0.12 13.27 -12.90
CA GLY A 97 -0.95 12.86 -11.98
C GLY A 97 -1.23 11.36 -11.83
N ALA A 98 -0.68 10.51 -12.70
CA ALA A 98 -0.87 9.07 -12.63
C ALA A 98 -0.03 8.46 -11.48
N PRO A 99 -0.57 7.48 -10.75
CA PRO A 99 0.18 6.80 -9.70
C PRO A 99 1.39 6.07 -10.31
N PRO A 100 2.55 6.06 -9.62
CA PRO A 100 3.72 5.35 -10.13
C PRO A 100 3.53 3.85 -10.03
N THR A 101 4.12 3.12 -10.98
CA THR A 101 4.20 1.67 -10.95
C THR A 101 5.40 1.25 -10.12
N GLU A 102 5.20 0.37 -9.15
CA GLU A 102 6.29 -0.17 -8.33
C GLU A 102 6.56 -1.63 -8.70
N VAL A 103 7.84 -1.96 -8.84
CA VAL A 103 8.31 -3.34 -8.96
C VAL A 103 9.24 -3.60 -7.79
N TYR A 104 8.89 -4.59 -6.99
CA TYR A 104 9.72 -5.06 -5.90
C TYR A 104 10.62 -6.20 -6.40
N PHE A 105 11.83 -6.26 -5.86
CA PHE A 105 12.83 -7.22 -6.28
C PHE A 105 13.51 -7.83 -5.06
N ASN A 106 13.44 -9.15 -4.96
CA ASN A 106 14.21 -9.96 -4.03
C ASN A 106 15.45 -10.50 -4.75
N GLU A 107 16.63 -10.13 -4.27
CA GLU A 107 17.89 -10.52 -4.94
C GLU A 107 18.20 -12.01 -4.86
N ASN A 108 17.51 -12.74 -3.97
CA ASN A 108 17.70 -14.15 -3.70
C ASN A 108 16.61 -15.05 -4.31
N CYS A 109 15.47 -14.50 -4.71
CA CYS A 109 14.29 -15.30 -5.07
C CYS A 109 13.62 -14.93 -6.40
N GLU A 110 13.92 -13.77 -6.99
CA GLU A 110 13.24 -13.38 -8.24
C GLU A 110 13.81 -14.14 -9.44
N GLU A 111 12.98 -15.00 -10.03
CA GLU A 111 13.20 -15.62 -11.33
C GLU A 111 12.22 -15.03 -12.36
N PHE A 112 12.71 -14.18 -13.26
CA PHE A 112 11.93 -13.67 -14.38
C PHE A 112 11.74 -14.75 -15.44
N GLU A 113 10.54 -14.91 -15.98
CA GLU A 113 10.24 -15.97 -16.97
C GLU A 113 10.87 -15.70 -18.36
N ARG A 114 11.11 -14.44 -18.75
CA ARG A 114 11.61 -14.07 -20.09
C ARG A 114 12.76 -13.05 -20.02
N ASN A 115 13.96 -13.39 -20.53
CA ASN A 115 15.16 -12.53 -20.47
C ASN A 115 15.71 -12.29 -19.05
N THR A 116 15.67 -13.32 -18.20
CA THR A 116 16.17 -13.29 -16.81
C THR A 116 17.61 -12.78 -16.71
N GLY A 117 18.53 -13.29 -17.53
CA GLY A 117 19.94 -12.89 -17.50
C GLY A 117 20.16 -11.39 -17.70
N PRO A 118 19.72 -10.82 -18.85
CA PRO A 118 19.85 -9.39 -19.11
C PRO A 118 19.16 -8.48 -18.08
N ILE A 119 18.02 -8.90 -17.52
CA ILE A 119 17.32 -8.16 -16.47
C ILE A 119 18.10 -8.20 -15.18
N CYS A 120 18.51 -9.38 -14.73
CA CYS A 120 19.32 -9.54 -13.53
C CYS A 120 20.63 -8.77 -13.64
N GLU A 121 21.33 -8.81 -14.78
CA GLU A 121 22.56 -8.04 -14.98
C GLU A 121 22.33 -6.53 -14.90
N LEU A 122 21.31 -6.02 -15.61
CA LEU A 122 20.98 -4.60 -15.58
C LEU A 122 20.62 -4.15 -14.16
N VAL A 123 19.70 -4.88 -13.52
CA VAL A 123 19.17 -4.56 -12.21
C VAL A 123 20.26 -4.66 -11.13
N GLN A 124 21.09 -5.71 -11.15
CA GLN A 124 22.21 -5.86 -10.22
C GLN A 124 23.26 -4.76 -10.40
N LYS A 125 23.56 -4.35 -11.64
CA LYS A 125 24.43 -3.20 -11.90
C LYS A 125 23.85 -1.94 -11.28
N THR A 126 22.55 -1.71 -11.44
CA THR A 126 21.84 -0.55 -10.91
C THR A 126 21.76 -0.57 -9.39
N PHE A 127 21.56 -1.73 -8.76
CA PHE A 127 21.62 -1.90 -7.30
C PHE A 127 23.01 -1.57 -6.77
N LYS A 128 24.06 -2.13 -7.37
CA LYS A 128 25.44 -1.79 -7.02
C LYS A 128 25.71 -0.30 -7.17
N GLN A 129 25.23 0.33 -8.23
CA GLN A 129 25.37 1.78 -8.43
C GLN A 129 24.61 2.57 -7.36
N THR A 130 23.40 2.14 -6.99
CA THR A 130 22.62 2.76 -5.92
C THR A 130 23.41 2.80 -4.61
N VAL A 131 24.10 1.72 -4.26
CA VAL A 131 24.92 1.67 -3.03
C VAL A 131 26.23 2.44 -3.16
N THR A 132 26.95 2.26 -4.28
CA THR A 132 28.33 2.76 -4.40
C THR A 132 28.44 4.19 -4.90
N LYS A 133 27.45 4.65 -5.67
CA LYS A 133 27.38 5.98 -6.29
C LYS A 133 25.93 6.47 -6.38
N PRO A 134 25.21 6.60 -5.24
CA PRO A 134 23.88 7.19 -5.24
C PRO A 134 23.93 8.61 -5.79
N ASN A 135 22.87 9.01 -6.49
CA ASN A 135 22.69 10.40 -6.95
C ASN A 135 21.48 11.07 -6.27
N ALA A 136 20.84 10.37 -5.34
CA ALA A 136 19.75 10.88 -4.54
C ALA A 136 19.69 10.12 -3.20
N PHE A 137 19.01 10.72 -2.23
CA PHE A 137 18.81 10.16 -0.90
C PHE A 137 17.36 10.32 -0.47
N LEU A 138 16.82 9.29 0.18
CA LEU A 138 15.51 9.33 0.81
C LEU A 138 15.62 9.95 2.19
N THR A 139 14.64 10.76 2.57
CA THR A 139 14.52 11.31 3.92
C THR A 139 13.06 11.26 4.35
N ASN A 140 12.84 10.77 5.56
CA ASN A 140 11.53 10.71 6.18
C ASN A 140 11.30 12.00 6.99
N LEU A 141 10.17 12.65 6.74
CA LEU A 141 9.66 13.76 7.55
C LEU A 141 8.52 13.22 8.40
N LYS A 142 8.64 13.31 9.73
CA LYS A 142 7.50 13.07 10.62
C LYS A 142 6.65 14.33 10.67
N ILE A 143 5.45 14.23 10.14
CA ILE A 143 4.49 15.32 10.05
C ILE A 143 3.47 15.18 11.18
N ASP A 144 3.20 16.27 11.89
CA ASP A 144 2.16 16.32 12.88
C ASP A 144 0.82 15.84 12.27
N VAL A 145 0.14 14.93 12.96
CA VAL A 145 -1.18 14.40 12.56
C VAL A 145 -2.27 15.46 12.51
N THR A 146 -2.01 16.70 12.89
CA THR A 146 -2.94 17.84 12.76
C THR A 146 -2.79 18.59 11.43
N ALA A 147 -1.69 18.37 10.69
CA ALA A 147 -1.50 18.92 9.36
C ALA A 147 -2.11 17.99 8.30
N ALA A 148 -2.97 18.53 7.43
CA ALA A 148 -3.55 17.74 6.34
C ALA A 148 -2.45 17.30 5.35
N PRO A 149 -2.44 16.03 4.88
CA PRO A 149 -1.38 15.50 4.03
C PRO A 149 -1.21 16.20 2.69
N ASP A 150 -2.30 16.64 2.07
CA ASP A 150 -2.30 17.42 0.84
C ASP A 150 -1.69 18.81 1.06
N VAL A 151 -2.09 19.50 2.13
CA VAL A 151 -1.54 20.81 2.51
C VAL A 151 -0.05 20.71 2.84
N ALA A 152 0.35 19.73 3.65
CA ALA A 152 1.75 19.51 4.00
C ALA A 152 2.60 19.21 2.75
N ARG A 153 2.12 18.36 1.85
CA ARG A 153 2.79 18.07 0.58
C ARG A 153 2.94 19.31 -0.28
N ASP A 154 1.87 20.07 -0.44
CA ASP A 154 1.85 21.23 -1.31
C ASP A 154 2.76 22.34 -0.75
N ASP A 155 2.81 22.53 0.58
CA ASP A 155 3.74 23.43 1.24
C ASP A 155 5.20 23.00 1.08
N LEU A 156 5.50 21.71 1.33
CA LEU A 156 6.86 21.16 1.15
C LEU A 156 7.33 21.31 -0.32
N SER A 157 6.43 21.07 -1.28
CA SER A 157 6.74 21.14 -2.71
C SER A 157 6.87 22.58 -3.21
N SER A 158 5.95 23.46 -2.86
CA SER A 158 5.88 24.82 -3.39
C SER A 158 6.78 25.80 -2.63
N LYS A 159 6.73 25.80 -1.29
CA LYS A 159 7.51 26.71 -0.44
C LYS A 159 8.89 26.15 -0.14
N GLY A 160 9.00 24.82 -0.05
CA GLY A 160 10.25 24.12 0.23
C GLY A 160 11.08 23.78 -1.01
N HIS A 161 10.45 23.78 -2.19
CA HIS A 161 11.03 23.23 -3.42
C HIS A 161 11.53 21.79 -3.24
N LEU A 162 10.90 21.04 -2.32
CA LEU A 162 11.25 19.66 -2.02
C LEU A 162 10.50 18.72 -2.96
N ARG A 163 11.19 17.69 -3.42
CA ARG A 163 10.55 16.63 -4.18
C ARG A 163 9.91 15.62 -3.24
N VAL A 164 8.58 15.66 -3.13
CA VAL A 164 7.79 14.69 -2.35
C VAL A 164 7.50 13.45 -3.21
N LEU A 165 7.75 12.24 -2.69
CA LEU A 165 7.64 11.01 -3.47
C LEU A 165 6.29 10.30 -3.35
N SER A 166 5.78 10.10 -2.13
CA SER A 166 4.40 9.64 -1.85
C SER A 166 4.19 9.46 -0.34
N LEU A 167 2.94 9.57 0.11
CA LEU A 167 2.46 9.09 1.40
C LEU A 167 2.22 7.57 1.34
N ARG A 168 3.25 6.75 1.15
CA ARG A 168 3.06 5.28 1.01
C ARG A 168 3.10 4.51 2.32
N HIS A 169 2.71 5.16 3.41
CA HIS A 169 2.41 4.48 4.66
C HIS A 169 1.05 4.92 5.17
N VAL A 170 -0.01 4.64 4.39
CA VAL A 170 -1.39 4.91 4.78
C VAL A 170 -1.74 4.24 6.11
N GLN A 171 -1.09 3.11 6.41
CA GLN A 171 -1.07 2.45 7.73
C GLN A 171 -0.63 3.31 8.93
N ARG A 172 0.00 4.48 8.68
CA ARG A 172 0.41 5.47 9.68
C ARG A 172 -0.52 6.68 9.71
N LEU A 173 -1.63 6.64 8.97
CA LEU A 173 -2.71 7.60 9.15
C LEU A 173 -3.61 7.15 10.31
N PRO A 174 -4.38 8.10 10.89
CA PRO A 174 -5.48 7.78 11.76
C PRO A 174 -6.42 6.72 11.14
N TYR A 175 -6.76 5.67 11.90
CA TYR A 175 -7.58 4.57 11.39
C TYR A 175 -8.61 4.01 12.36
N VAL A 176 -9.65 3.39 11.80
CA VAL A 176 -10.64 2.59 12.52
C VAL A 176 -10.66 1.18 11.93
N GLU A 177 -10.46 0.18 12.77
CA GLU A 177 -10.73 -1.21 12.41
C GLU A 177 -12.21 -1.51 12.62
N LEU A 178 -12.89 -1.92 11.56
CA LEU A 178 -14.24 -2.46 11.63
C LEU A 178 -14.18 -3.98 11.75
N LEU A 179 -15.08 -4.52 12.57
CA LEU A 179 -15.22 -5.96 12.76
C LEU A 179 -16.65 -6.38 12.43
N ALA A 180 -16.77 -7.48 11.70
CA ALA A 180 -18.03 -8.19 11.57
C ALA A 180 -17.82 -9.66 11.86
N SER A 181 -18.79 -10.24 12.56
CA SER A 181 -18.82 -11.67 12.80
C SER A 181 -20.15 -12.26 12.40
N SER A 182 -20.11 -13.53 12.07
CA SER A 182 -21.31 -14.31 11.82
C SER A 182 -21.12 -15.72 12.37
N THR A 183 -22.24 -16.37 12.67
CA THR A 183 -22.23 -17.76 13.16
C THR A 183 -23.26 -18.57 12.43
N SER A 184 -22.97 -19.86 12.26
CA SER A 184 -23.91 -20.85 11.79
C SER A 184 -23.76 -22.16 12.58
N PRO A 185 -24.82 -22.97 12.72
CA PRO A 185 -24.70 -24.31 13.28
C PRO A 185 -23.84 -25.22 12.39
N ILE A 186 -23.07 -26.13 12.98
CA ILE A 186 -22.35 -27.17 12.24
C ILE A 186 -23.36 -28.17 11.66
N PRO A 187 -23.42 -28.37 10.33
CA PRO A 187 -24.30 -29.36 9.74
C PRO A 187 -23.93 -30.78 10.21
N LYS A 188 -24.93 -31.64 10.47
CA LYS A 188 -24.70 -33.05 10.77
C LYS A 188 -24.04 -33.80 9.59
N ASP A 189 -24.38 -33.39 8.36
CA ASP A 189 -23.75 -33.89 7.14
C ASP A 189 -22.45 -33.12 6.87
N LYS A 190 -21.32 -33.83 6.96
CA LYS A 190 -19.98 -33.28 6.75
C LYS A 190 -19.78 -32.72 5.34
N SER A 191 -20.50 -33.23 4.33
CA SER A 191 -20.40 -32.73 2.96
C SER A 191 -20.85 -31.27 2.82
N LEU A 192 -21.72 -30.80 3.73
CA LEU A 192 -22.26 -29.44 3.73
C LEU A 192 -21.38 -28.42 4.47
N TRP A 193 -20.34 -28.86 5.17
CA TRP A 193 -19.51 -27.99 6.02
C TRP A 193 -18.87 -26.85 5.24
N ASN A 194 -18.27 -27.14 4.08
CA ASN A 194 -17.61 -26.12 3.27
C ASN A 194 -18.61 -25.08 2.74
N ALA A 195 -19.81 -25.52 2.35
CA ALA A 195 -20.86 -24.63 1.87
C ALA A 195 -21.37 -23.72 3.00
N GLU A 196 -21.60 -24.27 4.19
CA GLU A 196 -22.08 -23.48 5.34
C GLU A 196 -20.98 -22.52 5.84
N LYS A 197 -19.72 -22.95 5.85
CA LYS A 197 -18.57 -22.09 6.14
C LYS A 197 -18.48 -20.92 5.16
N ALA A 198 -18.55 -21.19 3.85
CA ALA A 198 -18.53 -20.15 2.81
C ALA A 198 -19.70 -19.16 2.96
N LYS A 199 -20.90 -19.66 3.27
CA LYS A 199 -22.07 -18.81 3.53
C LYS A 199 -21.88 -17.93 4.77
N THR A 200 -21.31 -18.48 5.84
CA THR A 200 -21.03 -17.76 7.09
C THR A 200 -20.03 -16.63 6.82
N VAL A 201 -18.96 -16.92 6.07
CA VAL A 201 -18.02 -15.92 5.56
C VAL A 201 -18.74 -14.80 4.80
N LEU A 202 -19.58 -15.13 3.82
CA LEU A 202 -20.29 -14.14 3.00
C LEU A 202 -21.20 -13.22 3.83
N VAL A 203 -21.81 -13.73 4.90
CA VAL A 203 -22.63 -12.91 5.80
C VAL A 203 -21.76 -11.90 6.56
N ALA A 204 -20.59 -12.31 7.07
CA ALA A 204 -19.69 -11.39 7.76
C ALA A 204 -19.13 -10.32 6.80
N ASP A 205 -18.76 -10.72 5.58
CA ASP A 205 -18.29 -9.79 4.54
C ASP A 205 -19.37 -8.77 4.17
N GLN A 206 -20.62 -9.21 4.01
CA GLN A 206 -21.74 -8.32 3.68
C GLN A 206 -22.01 -7.28 4.77
N ILE A 207 -21.88 -7.67 6.05
CA ILE A 207 -21.98 -6.74 7.17
C ILE A 207 -20.87 -5.69 7.08
N LEU A 208 -19.60 -6.09 6.88
CA LEU A 208 -18.49 -5.16 6.72
C LEU A 208 -18.69 -4.19 5.55
N VAL A 209 -19.10 -4.69 4.38
CA VAL A 209 -19.33 -3.84 3.21
C VAL A 209 -20.39 -2.76 3.49
N ASN A 210 -21.46 -3.12 4.21
CA ASN A 210 -22.48 -2.16 4.62
C ASN A 210 -21.94 -1.13 5.61
N ASP A 211 -21.10 -1.55 6.55
CA ASP A 211 -20.45 -0.66 7.51
C ASP A 211 -19.48 0.32 6.82
N ILE A 212 -18.66 -0.18 5.90
CA ILE A 212 -17.78 0.64 5.06
C ILE A 212 -18.60 1.69 4.29
N ALA A 213 -19.69 1.29 3.64
CA ALA A 213 -20.55 2.21 2.90
C ALA A 213 -21.14 3.30 3.81
N ARG A 214 -21.58 2.92 5.02
CA ARG A 214 -22.07 3.86 6.03
C ARG A 214 -21.00 4.86 6.48
N VAL A 215 -19.77 4.39 6.72
CA VAL A 215 -18.64 5.28 7.06
C VAL A 215 -18.35 6.26 5.93
N ARG A 216 -18.20 5.76 4.68
CA ARG A 216 -17.92 6.60 3.51
C ARG A 216 -19.01 7.63 3.22
N SER A 217 -20.25 7.39 3.64
CA SER A 217 -21.35 8.35 3.48
C SER A 217 -21.23 9.59 4.37
N LYS A 218 -20.45 9.51 5.46
CA LYS A 218 -20.28 10.60 6.44
C LYS A 218 -18.86 11.13 6.53
N TYR A 219 -17.87 10.30 6.24
CA TYR A 219 -16.45 10.61 6.45
C TYR A 219 -15.67 10.40 5.15
N HIS A 220 -14.67 11.25 4.95
CA HIS A 220 -13.70 11.07 3.88
C HIS A 220 -12.71 9.96 4.26
N VAL A 221 -12.90 8.79 3.65
CA VAL A 221 -11.99 7.64 3.80
C VAL A 221 -10.96 7.72 2.69
N VAL A 222 -9.69 7.85 3.07
CA VAL A 222 -8.55 8.00 2.15
C VAL A 222 -8.14 6.65 1.57
N ASP A 223 -8.22 5.59 2.38
CA ASP A 223 -7.88 4.24 1.95
C ASP A 223 -8.58 3.17 2.80
N ILE A 224 -8.65 1.95 2.26
CA ILE A 224 -9.30 0.79 2.85
C ILE A 224 -8.39 -0.41 2.70
N ASP A 225 -7.98 -1.00 3.81
CA ASP A 225 -7.17 -2.20 3.82
C ASP A 225 -7.92 -3.41 3.23
N GLU A 226 -7.19 -4.46 2.85
CA GLU A 226 -7.82 -5.73 2.46
C GLU A 226 -8.61 -6.31 3.65
N ILE A 227 -9.77 -6.91 3.37
CA ILE A 227 -10.56 -7.61 4.40
C ILE A 227 -9.79 -8.86 4.85
N ARG A 228 -9.26 -8.83 6.08
CA ARG A 228 -8.49 -9.94 6.65
C ARG A 228 -9.38 -10.91 7.41
N HIS A 229 -8.90 -12.14 7.52
CA HIS A 229 -9.52 -13.18 8.33
C HIS A 229 -8.89 -13.22 9.71
N SER A 230 -9.68 -12.98 10.76
CA SER A 230 -9.13 -12.94 12.11
C SER A 230 -8.90 -14.34 12.67
N LYS A 231 -9.97 -15.16 12.65
CA LYS A 231 -10.09 -16.47 13.31
C LYS A 231 -11.31 -17.20 12.76
N SER A 232 -11.15 -18.47 12.38
CA SER A 232 -12.24 -19.45 12.27
C SER A 232 -12.18 -20.32 13.53
N ILE A 233 -13.12 -20.15 14.45
CA ILE A 233 -13.17 -20.97 15.67
C ILE A 233 -14.41 -21.87 15.56
N SER A 234 -14.20 -23.19 15.67
CA SER A 234 -15.30 -24.10 15.96
C SER A 234 -15.55 -24.05 17.47
N VAL A 235 -16.43 -23.15 17.92
CA VAL A 235 -16.92 -23.15 19.30
C VAL A 235 -18.12 -24.08 19.32
N VAL A 236 -18.06 -25.19 20.09
CA VAL A 236 -19.11 -26.20 20.35
C VAL A 236 -20.35 -26.05 19.45
N ASP A 237 -20.44 -26.89 18.42
CA ASP A 237 -21.53 -26.99 17.44
C ASP A 237 -21.79 -25.78 16.52
N LYS A 238 -20.89 -24.79 16.48
CA LYS A 238 -21.00 -23.62 15.59
C LYS A 238 -19.75 -23.36 14.78
N ILE A 239 -19.96 -22.92 13.54
CA ILE A 239 -18.96 -22.25 12.71
C ILE A 239 -19.02 -20.76 13.08
N PHE A 240 -17.92 -20.19 13.53
CA PHE A 240 -17.77 -18.76 13.78
C PHE A 240 -16.73 -18.18 12.82
N GLU A 241 -17.12 -17.12 12.12
CA GLU A 241 -16.25 -16.38 11.21
C GLU A 241 -16.19 -14.92 11.65
N GLU A 242 -14.98 -14.38 11.79
CA GLU A 242 -14.75 -12.95 12.03
C GLU A 242 -13.89 -12.35 10.91
N ARG A 243 -14.35 -11.21 10.41
CA ARG A 243 -13.71 -10.40 9.38
C ARG A 243 -13.33 -9.05 9.96
N ARG A 244 -12.20 -8.53 9.49
CA ARG A 244 -11.68 -7.22 9.91
C ARG A 244 -11.19 -6.42 8.71
N VAL A 245 -11.33 -5.11 8.80
CA VAL A 245 -10.85 -4.16 7.79
C VAL A 245 -10.47 -2.85 8.47
N ALA A 246 -9.32 -2.28 8.12
CA ALA A 246 -8.94 -0.95 8.58
C ALA A 246 -9.37 0.10 7.56
N LEU A 247 -10.01 1.15 8.04
CA LEU A 247 -10.35 2.34 7.26
C LEU A 247 -9.42 3.47 7.69
N TYR A 248 -8.72 4.05 6.74
CA TYR A 248 -7.79 5.14 6.97
C TYR A 248 -8.45 6.47 6.62
N PHE A 249 -8.30 7.43 7.52
CA PHE A 249 -8.96 8.72 7.42
C PHE A 249 -7.93 9.81 7.22
N ASP A 250 -8.41 10.91 6.65
CA ASP A 250 -7.66 12.14 6.63
C ASP A 250 -7.56 12.73 8.04
N VAL A 251 -6.49 13.49 8.24
CA VAL A 251 -6.17 14.25 9.44
C VAL A 251 -7.31 15.20 9.81
N GLY A 252 -7.67 15.26 11.10
CA GLY A 252 -8.74 16.11 11.63
C GLY A 252 -10.12 15.47 11.65
N THR A 253 -10.29 14.25 11.11
CA THR A 253 -11.50 13.46 11.33
C THR A 253 -11.61 13.10 12.81
N ASP A 254 -12.72 13.41 13.49
CA ASP A 254 -12.99 12.90 14.84
C ASP A 254 -13.27 11.40 14.77
N ILE A 255 -12.20 10.62 14.80
CA ILE A 255 -12.26 9.16 14.68
C ILE A 255 -12.99 8.54 15.88
N GLY A 256 -12.94 9.19 17.04
CA GLY A 256 -13.70 8.79 18.22
C GLY A 256 -15.22 8.82 17.99
N SER A 257 -15.69 9.62 17.02
CA SER A 257 -17.11 9.69 16.64
C SER A 257 -17.54 8.62 15.63
N VAL A 258 -16.63 8.06 14.83
CA VAL A 258 -16.95 7.11 13.74
C VAL A 258 -17.70 5.89 14.26
N GLY A 259 -17.26 5.34 15.40
CA GLY A 259 -17.93 4.20 16.04
C GLY A 259 -19.25 4.53 16.74
N LYS A 260 -19.41 5.77 17.21
CA LYS A 260 -20.57 6.21 18.00
C LYS A 260 -21.73 6.72 17.15
N SER A 261 -21.45 7.22 15.94
CA SER A 261 -22.42 7.99 15.13
C SER A 261 -23.10 7.19 14.00
N LEU A 262 -22.76 5.91 13.82
CA LEU A 262 -23.08 5.17 12.59
C LEU A 262 -23.80 3.82 12.77
N ASN A 263 -24.19 3.42 13.99
CA ASN A 263 -24.82 2.11 14.26
C ASN A 263 -24.06 0.95 13.60
N LEU A 264 -22.73 0.94 13.73
CA LEU A 264 -21.83 -0.06 13.14
C LEU A 264 -21.93 -1.40 13.89
N SER A 265 -21.64 -2.51 13.22
CA SER A 265 -21.73 -3.85 13.81
C SER A 265 -20.77 -4.03 14.99
N LYS A 266 -19.52 -3.58 14.81
CA LYS A 266 -18.50 -3.51 15.86
C LYS A 266 -17.30 -2.68 15.39
N VAL A 267 -16.82 -1.81 16.25
CA VAL A 267 -15.49 -1.18 16.11
C VAL A 267 -14.49 -1.98 16.92
N GLY A 268 -13.41 -2.39 16.27
CA GLY A 268 -12.26 -3.03 16.89
C GLY A 268 -11.33 -1.98 17.49
N SER A 269 -10.19 -1.77 16.85
CA SER A 269 -9.20 -0.79 17.26
C SER A 269 -9.44 0.58 16.62
N THR A 270 -9.20 1.64 17.39
CA THR A 270 -9.07 3.01 16.88
C THR A 270 -7.68 3.50 17.21
N VAL A 271 -6.95 3.99 16.21
CA VAL A 271 -5.60 4.53 16.41
C VAL A 271 -5.52 5.91 15.80
N VAL A 272 -5.08 6.88 16.61
CA VAL A 272 -4.72 8.22 16.17
C VAL A 272 -3.22 8.37 16.44
N PRO A 273 -2.35 8.23 15.43
CA PRO A 273 -0.92 8.40 15.61
C PRO A 273 -0.58 9.87 15.86
N ASP A 274 0.47 10.18 16.62
CA ASP A 274 0.89 11.57 16.85
C ASP A 274 1.47 12.23 15.59
N ALA A 275 1.93 11.42 14.63
CA ALA A 275 2.54 11.85 13.39
C ALA A 275 2.38 10.79 12.29
N TYR A 276 2.38 11.24 11.05
CA TYR A 276 2.54 10.39 9.87
C TYR A 276 3.85 10.73 9.14
N GLU A 277 4.24 9.93 8.14
CA GLU A 277 5.49 10.14 7.42
C GLU A 277 5.28 10.59 5.98
N ILE A 278 6.04 11.62 5.58
CA ILE A 278 6.24 12.01 4.19
C ILE A 278 7.67 11.70 3.78
N GLN A 279 7.84 11.01 2.67
CA GLN A 279 9.15 10.80 2.04
C GLN A 279 9.47 11.91 1.07
N ILE A 280 10.65 12.52 1.24
CA ILE A 280 11.25 13.46 0.30
C ILE A 280 12.51 12.86 -0.33
N LEU A 281 12.84 13.34 -1.52
CA LEU A 281 14.07 13.01 -2.22
C LEU A 281 15.01 14.22 -2.27
N THR A 282 16.24 14.04 -1.80
CA THR A 282 17.28 15.07 -1.79
C THR A 282 18.49 14.62 -2.62
N ALA A 283 19.32 15.56 -3.09
CA ALA A 283 20.54 15.25 -3.84
C ALA A 283 21.68 14.75 -2.94
N ALA A 284 21.65 15.11 -1.66
CA ALA A 284 22.60 14.72 -0.63
C ALA A 284 21.86 14.37 0.66
N ARG A 285 22.52 13.63 1.56
CA ARG A 285 21.98 13.35 2.90
C ARG A 285 21.75 14.66 3.65
N VAL A 286 20.57 14.78 4.27
CA VAL A 286 20.20 15.97 5.05
C VAL A 286 21.05 16.03 6.31
N THR A 287 21.84 17.10 6.42
CA THR A 287 22.70 17.40 7.56
C THR A 287 21.88 17.92 8.75
N GLU A 288 22.44 17.86 9.95
CA GLU A 288 21.73 18.35 11.15
C GLU A 288 21.26 19.81 11.05
N PRO A 289 22.08 20.77 10.55
CA PRO A 289 21.60 22.13 10.32
C PRO A 289 20.40 22.22 9.37
N GLU A 290 20.40 21.44 8.28
CA GLU A 290 19.29 21.42 7.31
C GLU A 290 18.02 20.82 7.92
N LYS A 291 18.13 19.83 8.81
CA LYS A 291 16.98 19.31 9.56
C LYS A 291 16.34 20.40 10.41
N GLN A 292 17.16 21.16 11.15
CA GLN A 292 16.67 22.24 12.01
C GLN A 292 16.02 23.36 11.18
N GLU A 293 16.60 23.69 10.02
CA GLU A 293 16.02 24.67 9.10
C GLU A 293 14.65 24.21 8.56
N LEU A 294 14.52 22.93 8.19
CA LEU A 294 13.25 22.34 7.75
C LEU A 294 12.18 22.40 8.84
N MET A 295 12.51 22.01 10.08
CA MET A 295 11.57 22.05 11.22
C MET A 295 11.18 23.48 11.59
N LYS A 296 12.10 24.44 11.47
CA LYS A 296 11.82 25.87 11.71
C LYS A 296 10.93 26.46 10.61
N LYS A 297 11.20 26.11 9.35
CA LYS A 297 10.45 26.61 8.19
C LYS A 297 9.05 26.03 8.11
N PHE A 298 8.89 24.76 8.49
CA PHE A 298 7.62 24.03 8.45
C PHE A 298 7.26 23.54 9.84
N SER A 299 6.45 24.32 10.56
CA SER A 299 6.08 24.03 11.96
C SER A 299 5.34 22.69 12.15
N PHE A 300 4.79 22.12 11.07
CA PHE A 300 4.17 20.79 11.09
C PHE A 300 5.18 19.64 10.99
N VAL A 301 6.46 19.89 10.70
CA VAL A 301 7.51 18.87 10.68
C VAL A 301 8.05 18.69 12.10
N LYS A 302 7.74 17.55 12.72
CA LYS A 302 8.18 17.19 14.09
C LYS A 302 9.61 16.67 14.14
N SER A 303 10.02 15.90 13.13
CA SER A 303 11.38 15.40 13.02
C SER A 303 11.74 15.09 11.57
N VAL A 304 13.05 15.03 11.31
CA VAL A 304 13.64 14.67 10.03
C VAL A 304 14.60 13.51 10.27
N GLU A 305 14.31 12.37 9.66
CA GLU A 305 15.00 11.10 9.92
C GLU A 305 15.53 10.51 8.60
N PRO A 306 16.68 9.81 8.63
CA PRO A 306 17.08 8.95 7.53
C PRO A 306 15.98 7.93 7.21
N TYR A 307 15.95 7.47 5.95
CA TYR A 307 15.01 6.43 5.51
C TYR A 307 15.27 5.07 6.15
#